data_AF-A0A929NYQ7-F1
#
_entry.id   AF-A0A929NYQ7-F1
#
_cell.length_a   1.000
_cell.length_b   1.000
_cell.length_c   1.000
_cell.angle_alpha   90.00
_cell.angle_beta   90.00
_cell.angle_gamma   90.00
#
_symmetry.space_group_name_H-M   'P 1'
#
loop_
_entity.id
_entity.type
_entity.pdbx_description
1 polymer ?
#
loop_
_entity_poly.entity_id
_entity_poly.type
_entity_poly.pdbx_seq_one_letter_code
_entity_poly.pdbx_strand_id
1 'polypeptide(L)'
;MASVMTLRLPADLKHRIKIVAEEQGVSINQLAMYMFAREVSLFEAGNKISEYWEGYNKGEILEGFDSVLEKVKERKLPKWDEVLMNKD
;
A
#
# COMPACT_ATOMS: atom_id res chain seq x y z
N MET A 1 -3.00 23.71 -16.62
CA MET A 1 -4.33 24.11 -16.12
C MET A 1 -4.52 23.48 -14.75
N ALA A 2 -4.88 24.25 -13.72
CA ALA A 2 -5.20 23.69 -12.41
C ALA A 2 -6.63 23.12 -12.46
N SER A 3 -6.78 21.82 -12.24
CA SER A 3 -8.10 21.19 -12.11
C SER A 3 -8.62 21.41 -10.69
N VAL A 4 -9.81 21.98 -10.54
CA VAL A 4 -10.43 22.23 -9.23
C VAL A 4 -11.56 21.22 -9.02
N MET A 5 -11.47 20.45 -7.94
CA MET A 5 -12.49 19.47 -7.54
C MET A 5 -13.18 19.94 -6.25
N THR A 6 -14.51 19.97 -6.24
CA THR A 6 -15.29 20.29 -5.04
C THR A 6 -15.93 19.03 -4.50
N LEU A 7 -15.61 18.67 -3.27
CA LEU A 7 -16.13 17.47 -2.60
C LEU A 7 -17.13 17.87 -1.51
N ARG A 8 -18.27 17.16 -1.45
CA ARG A 8 -19.20 17.23 -0.33
C ARG A 8 -18.98 16.03 0.57
N LEU A 9 -18.69 16.28 1.84
CA LEU A 9 -18.37 15.26 2.82
C LEU A 9 -19.27 15.44 4.05
N PRO A 10 -19.61 14.34 4.76
CA PRO A 10 -20.18 14.42 6.09
C PRO A 10 -19.36 15.31 7.03
N ALA A 11 -20.05 16.04 7.91
CA ALA A 11 -19.41 17.04 8.77
C ALA A 11 -18.38 16.42 9.73
N ASP A 12 -18.68 15.23 10.25
CA ASP A 12 -17.80 14.42 11.09
C ASP A 12 -16.54 13.97 10.34
N LEU A 13 -16.69 13.51 9.09
CA LEU A 13 -15.55 13.11 8.27
C LEU A 13 -14.61 14.29 8.00
N LYS A 14 -15.18 15.44 7.63
CA LYS A 14 -14.41 16.68 7.44
C LYS A 14 -13.66 17.07 8.73
N HIS A 15 -14.30 16.94 9.89
CA HIS A 15 -13.67 17.24 11.17
C HIS A 15 -12.50 16.30 11.48
N ARG A 16 -12.66 15.00 11.24
CA ARG A 16 -11.57 14.01 11.42
C ARG A 16 -10.37 14.28 10.52
N ILE A 17 -10.61 14.59 9.23
CA ILE A 17 -9.51 14.94 8.30
C ILE A 17 -8.79 16.20 8.78
N LYS A 18 -9.54 17.19 9.31
CA LYS A 18 -8.95 18.41 9.87
C LYS A 18 -7.98 18.11 11.02
N ILE A 19 -8.40 17.29 11.98
CA ILE A 19 -7.55 16.92 13.14
C ILE A 19 -6.26 16.24 12.66
N VAL A 20 -6.37 15.25 11.76
CA VAL A 20 -5.19 14.53 11.24
C VAL A 20 -4.27 15.47 10.45
N ALA A 21 -4.82 16.41 9.70
CA ALA A 21 -4.03 17.40 8.97
C ALA A 21 -3.25 18.31 9.92
N GLU A 22 -3.88 18.75 11.02
CA GLU A 22 -3.23 19.54 12.08
C GLU A 22 -2.11 18.75 12.76
N GLU A 23 -2.36 17.49 13.13
CA GLU A 23 -1.36 16.59 13.73
C GLU A 23 -0.15 16.37 12.83
N GLN A 24 -0.36 16.27 11.51
CA GLN A 24 0.69 16.09 10.52
C GLN A 24 1.34 17.41 10.05
N GLY A 25 0.83 18.56 10.50
CA GLY A 25 1.36 19.88 10.12
C GLY A 25 1.13 20.24 8.65
N VAL A 26 0.08 19.71 8.01
CA VAL A 26 -0.25 19.95 6.60
C VAL A 26 -1.62 20.60 6.45
N SER A 27 -1.90 21.22 5.30
CA SER A 27 -3.25 21.73 5.04
C SER A 27 -4.24 20.58 4.80
N ILE A 28 -5.51 20.81 5.15
CA ILE A 28 -6.59 19.86 4.90
C ILE A 28 -6.69 19.43 3.43
N ASN A 29 -6.44 20.35 2.50
CA ASN A 29 -6.49 20.08 1.06
C ASN A 29 -5.33 19.17 0.62
N GLN A 30 -4.12 19.39 1.14
CA GLN A 30 -2.96 18.53 0.86
C GLN A 30 -3.19 17.11 1.38
N LEU A 31 -3.67 16.98 2.62
CA LEU A 31 -3.98 15.67 3.19
C LEU A 31 -5.08 14.96 2.40
N ALA A 32 -6.17 15.66 2.07
CA ALA A 32 -7.27 15.11 1.28
C ALA A 32 -6.79 14.64 -0.11
N MET A 33 -5.95 15.43 -0.78
CA MET A 33 -5.37 15.05 -2.07
C MET A 33 -4.47 13.83 -1.97
N TYR A 34 -3.63 13.75 -0.93
CA TYR A 34 -2.79 12.58 -0.69
C TYR A 34 -3.63 11.32 -0.45
N MET A 35 -4.63 11.40 0.44
CA MET A 35 -5.53 10.28 0.73
C MET A 35 -6.28 9.82 -0.53
N PHE A 36 -6.79 10.75 -1.32
CA PHE A 36 -7.48 10.45 -2.57
C PHE A 36 -6.55 9.77 -3.58
N ALA A 37 -5.36 10.32 -3.82
CA ALA A 37 -4.38 9.73 -4.73
C ALA A 37 -3.96 8.33 -4.29
N ARG A 38 -3.69 8.14 -2.98
CA ARG A 38 -3.33 6.85 -2.41
C ARG A 38 -4.43 5.81 -2.63
N GLU A 39 -5.68 6.17 -2.37
CA GLU A 39 -6.81 5.23 -2.51
C GLU A 39 -7.05 4.85 -3.97
N VAL A 40 -6.96 5.81 -4.89
CA VAL A 40 -7.04 5.53 -6.34
C VAL A 40 -5.92 4.58 -6.76
N SER A 41 -4.68 4.82 -6.34
CA SER A 41 -3.56 3.93 -6.65
C SER A 41 -3.74 2.52 -6.08
N LEU A 42 -4.27 2.39 -4.86
CA LEU A 42 -4.56 1.09 -4.24
C LEU A 42 -5.65 0.34 -4.99
N PHE A 43 -6.71 1.03 -5.41
CA PHE A 43 -7.78 0.46 -6.22
C PHE A 43 -7.26 -0.02 -7.58
N GLU A 44 -6.47 0.79 -8.27
CA GLU A 44 -5.84 0.41 -9.54
C GLU A 44 -4.88 -0.78 -9.38
N ALA A 45 -4.09 -0.81 -8.30
CA ALA A 45 -3.20 -1.93 -8.02
C ALA A 45 -3.99 -3.22 -7.75
N GLY A 46 -5.07 -3.14 -6.96
CA GLY A 46 -5.97 -4.26 -6.70
C GLY A 46 -6.56 -4.84 -7.98
N ASN A 47 -7.06 -3.98 -8.87
CA ASN A 47 -7.59 -4.41 -10.17
C ASN A 47 -6.50 -5.06 -11.05
N LYS A 48 -5.31 -4.45 -11.14
CA LYS A 48 -4.20 -5.02 -11.92
C LYS A 48 -3.77 -6.39 -11.40
N ILE A 49 -3.71 -6.55 -10.08
CA ILE A 49 -3.38 -7.84 -9.45
C ILE A 49 -4.48 -8.86 -9.73
N SER A 50 -5.75 -8.45 -9.61
CA SER A 50 -6.90 -9.31 -9.93
C SER A 50 -6.89 -9.77 -11.39
N GLU A 51 -6.75 -8.84 -12.34
CA GLU A 51 -6.64 -9.13 -13.78
C GLU A 51 -5.45 -10.05 -14.08
N TYR A 52 -4.30 -9.81 -13.42
CA TYR A 52 -3.14 -10.69 -13.57
C TYR A 52 -3.42 -12.10 -13.05
N TRP A 53 -4.13 -12.23 -11.92
CA TRP A 53 -4.42 -13.52 -11.29
C TRP A 53 -5.61 -14.27 -11.89
N GLU A 54 -6.51 -13.62 -12.63
CA GLU A 54 -7.61 -14.30 -13.34
C GLU A 54 -7.11 -15.37 -14.31
N GLY A 55 -5.86 -15.25 -14.80
CA GLY A 55 -5.22 -16.24 -15.67
C GLY A 55 -4.46 -17.36 -14.96
N TYR A 56 -4.36 -17.35 -13.62
CA TYR A 56 -3.57 -18.31 -12.86
C TYR A 56 -4.40 -18.98 -11.76
N ASN A 57 -4.22 -20.28 -11.59
CA ASN A 57 -4.73 -20.98 -10.42
C ASN A 57 -3.77 -20.84 -9.22
N LYS A 58 -4.27 -21.11 -8.01
CA LYS A 58 -3.49 -20.96 -6.76
C LYS A 58 -2.20 -21.79 -6.76
N GLY A 59 -2.20 -22.96 -7.40
CA GLY A 59 -1.02 -23.82 -7.51
C GLY A 59 0.08 -23.16 -8.35
N GLU A 60 -0.29 -22.60 -9.51
CA GLU A 60 0.65 -21.90 -10.41
C GLU A 60 1.29 -20.68 -9.75
N ILE A 61 0.53 -19.95 -8.92
CA ILE A 61 1.06 -18.79 -8.18
C ILE A 61 2.10 -19.24 -7.14
N LEU A 62 1.82 -20.32 -6.40
CA LEU A 62 2.73 -20.84 -5.36
C LEU A 62 3.99 -21.46 -5.99
N GLU A 63 3.84 -22.24 -7.06
CA GLU A 63 4.98 -22.80 -7.79
C GLU A 63 5.87 -21.71 -8.39
N GLY A 64 5.27 -20.64 -8.93
CA GLY A 64 6.01 -19.48 -9.41
C GLY A 64 6.77 -18.76 -8.30
N PHE A 65 6.15 -18.64 -7.12
CA PHE A 65 6.79 -18.04 -5.94
C PHE A 65 7.99 -18.87 -5.47
N ASP A 66 7.82 -20.18 -5.32
CA ASP A 66 8.88 -21.11 -4.91
C ASP A 66 10.03 -21.11 -5.92
N SER A 67 9.72 -21.14 -7.23
CA SER A 67 10.74 -21.07 -8.30
C SER A 67 11.57 -19.78 -8.27
N VAL A 68 10.98 -18.65 -7.87
CA VAL A 68 11.71 -17.39 -7.71
C VAL A 68 12.59 -17.43 -6.46
N LEU A 69 12.08 -17.96 -5.34
CA LEU A 69 12.83 -18.08 -4.10
C LEU A 69 14.02 -19.04 -4.22
N GLU A 70 13.88 -20.14 -4.95
CA GLU A 70 14.96 -21.10 -5.20
C GLU A 70 16.17 -20.47 -5.91
N LYS A 71 15.96 -19.39 -6.69
CA LYS A 71 17.05 -18.67 -7.37
C LYS A 71 17.82 -17.75 -6.43
N VAL A 72 17.31 -17.49 -5.24
CA VAL A 72 17.99 -16.67 -4.24
C VAL A 72 19.07 -17.50 -3.56
N LYS A 73 20.34 -17.15 -3.84
CA LYS A 73 21.48 -17.81 -3.21
C LYS A 73 21.47 -17.59 -1.70
N GLU A 74 21.79 -18.63 -0.95
CA GLU A 74 22.04 -18.50 0.49
C GLU A 74 23.15 -17.48 0.73
N ARG A 75 22.85 -16.48 1.55
CA ARG A 75 23.80 -15.47 1.99
C ARG A 75 24.00 -15.61 3.49
N LYS A 76 25.24 -15.41 3.94
CA LYS A 76 25.53 -15.28 5.36
C LYS A 76 24.79 -14.05 5.88
N LEU A 77 23.82 -14.25 6.77
CA LEU A 77 23.07 -13.15 7.34
C LEU A 77 24.01 -12.24 8.14
N PRO A 78 23.83 -10.92 8.07
CA PRO A 78 24.52 -10.00 8.96
C PRO A 78 24.11 -10.25 10.41
N LYS A 79 25.04 -10.07 11.36
CA LYS A 79 24.79 -10.28 12.80
C LYS A 79 23.60 -9.48 13.37
N TRP A 80 23.26 -8.34 12.76
CA TRP A 80 22.13 -7.51 13.20
C TRP A 80 20.76 -8.10 12.80
N ASP A 81 20.74 -9.02 11.83
CA ASP A 81 19.54 -9.68 11.30
C ASP A 81 19.28 -11.03 12.01
N GLU A 82 20.24 -11.54 12.80
CA GLU A 82 20.13 -12.80 13.56
C GLU A 82 19.10 -12.72 14.71
N VAL A 83 18.78 -11.52 15.20
CA VAL A 83 17.90 -11.30 16.37
C VAL A 83 16.42 -11.56 16.06
N LEU A 84 16.02 -11.55 14.79
CA LEU A 84 14.63 -11.71 14.37
C LEU A 84 14.17 -13.18 14.33
N MET A 85 15.08 -14.15 14.43
CA MET A 85 14.73 -15.59 14.46
C MET A 85 14.58 -16.19 15.87
N ASN A 86 14.97 -15.46 16.93
CA ASN A 86 14.92 -15.96 18.33
C ASN A 86 13.74 -15.37 19.12
N LYS A 87 12.55 -15.31 18.53
CA LYS A 87 11.31 -15.00 19.25
C LYS A 87 10.30 -16.12 19.07
N ASP A 88 10.48 -17.16 19.88
CA ASP A 88 9.38 -17.98 20.39
C ASP A 88 8.75 -17.28 21.61
#